data_AF-A0A0N4X8N9-F1
#
_entry.id   AF-A0A0N4X8N9-F1
#
_cell.length_a   1.000
_cell.length_b   1.000
_cell.length_c   1.000
_cell.angle_alpha   90.00
_cell.angle_beta   90.00
_cell.angle_gamma   90.00
#
_symmetry.space_group_name_H-M   'P 1'
#
loop_
_entity.id
_entity.type
_entity.pdbx_description
1 polymer ?
#
loop_
_entity_poly.entity_id
_entity_poly.type
_entity_poly.pdbx_seq_one_letter_code
_entity_poly.pdbx_strand_id
1 'polypeptide(L)'
;LRKLSIRSVFNDHSAMLHVFFGLKIRTVRHRTTIFAYSGLRAFLSESTLLRLCSQLPYSTTYVIFVVRLLARSNVIPTLGLLTPFLTNVKIFVQDLWAKQLAWDDPLDASDRQRWSELREELKSPLPTIPRLVVSRKATSDSSELCVFGDASKRVYACCAYLLCRSQSASSSRLVMAKSHLNDFKPITIPRSELLAVHISVRLAQYVVNQLDINISSVYVFSDSQIALHWIHSSRQFKTFVQNRVKAIKDIVASFRQRNITTKFHYVASQDNLADCATRGLSTKDSQGHIWWSGPSFLLSPPSQ
;
A
#
# COMPACT_ATOMS: atom_id res chain seq x y z
N LEU A 1 -45.58 36.59 3.57
CA LEU A 1 -46.24 35.38 4.13
C LEU A 1 -45.71 34.15 3.40
N ARG A 2 -45.27 33.14 4.16
CA ARG A 2 -44.54 31.90 3.78
C ARG A 2 -45.41 30.87 3.03
N LYS A 3 -44.76 29.95 2.27
CA LYS A 3 -44.61 28.47 2.49
C LYS A 3 -44.14 27.77 1.18
N LEU A 4 -42.89 27.25 1.08
CA LEU A 4 -42.36 25.89 1.39
C LEU A 4 -42.75 24.80 0.33
N SER A 5 -41.88 23.89 -0.16
CA SER A 5 -40.60 23.39 0.39
C SER A 5 -39.61 22.73 -0.60
N ILE A 6 -38.33 22.95 -0.30
CA ILE A 6 -37.15 22.09 -0.55
C ILE A 6 -37.28 20.79 0.27
N ARG A 7 -38.07 19.80 -0.17
CA ARG A 7 -38.24 18.56 0.62
C ARG A 7 -38.39 17.23 -0.11
N SER A 8 -38.28 17.14 -1.43
CA SER A 8 -38.12 15.82 -2.09
C SER A 8 -36.74 15.60 -2.71
N VAL A 9 -35.78 16.46 -2.38
CA VAL A 9 -34.35 16.39 -2.72
C VAL A 9 -33.63 15.13 -2.18
N PHE A 10 -34.28 14.12 -1.58
CA PHE A 10 -33.55 13.18 -0.70
C PHE A 10 -33.91 11.68 -0.71
N ASN A 11 -34.66 11.13 -1.68
CA ASN A 11 -35.19 9.76 -1.51
C ASN A 11 -34.70 8.63 -2.42
N ASP A 12 -33.61 8.75 -3.19
CA ASP A 12 -33.05 7.52 -3.77
C ASP A 12 -31.52 7.52 -3.92
N HIS A 13 -30.89 6.61 -3.18
CA HIS A 13 -29.45 6.39 -3.11
C HIS A 13 -28.79 6.01 -4.46
N SER A 14 -29.57 5.84 -5.53
CA SER A 14 -29.05 5.57 -6.87
C SER A 14 -28.45 6.81 -7.56
N ALA A 15 -28.86 8.03 -7.19
CA ALA A 15 -28.39 9.24 -7.84
C ALA A 15 -26.93 9.63 -7.49
N MET A 16 -26.43 9.24 -6.30
CA MET A 16 -25.03 9.50 -5.92
C MET A 16 -24.03 8.69 -6.76
N LEU A 17 -24.43 7.50 -7.23
CA LEU A 17 -23.62 6.69 -8.15
C LEU A 17 -23.55 7.30 -9.56
N HIS A 18 -24.59 8.02 -9.98
CA HIS A 18 -24.65 8.64 -11.31
C HIS A 18 -23.75 9.87 -11.47
N VAL A 19 -23.57 10.67 -10.41
CA VAL A 19 -22.77 11.91 -10.49
C VAL A 19 -21.27 11.65 -10.33
N PHE A 20 -20.85 10.62 -9.60
CA PHE A 20 -19.42 10.36 -9.34
C PHE A 20 -18.69 9.54 -10.41
N PHE A 21 -19.40 8.83 -11.29
CA PHE A 21 -18.77 7.86 -12.21
C PHE A 21 -18.99 8.09 -13.70
N GLY A 22 -19.85 9.02 -14.14
CA GLY A 22 -20.16 9.16 -15.58
C GLY A 22 -20.66 7.86 -16.24
N LEU A 23 -21.07 6.86 -15.45
CA LEU A 23 -21.48 5.55 -15.92
C LEU A 23 -22.99 5.56 -16.17
N LYS A 24 -23.36 5.48 -17.45
CA LYS A 24 -24.75 5.23 -17.87
C LYS A 24 -25.05 3.74 -17.66
N ILE A 25 -25.41 3.34 -16.44
CA ILE A 25 -25.85 1.96 -16.16
C ILE A 25 -27.28 1.82 -16.69
N ARG A 26 -27.44 1.21 -17.87
CA ARG A 26 -28.74 0.72 -18.32
C ARG A 26 -29.04 -0.58 -17.59
N THR A 27 -29.96 -0.52 -16.63
CA THR A 27 -30.62 -1.69 -16.06
C THR A 27 -31.50 -2.31 -17.13
N VAL A 28 -31.06 -3.43 -17.71
CA VAL A 28 -31.95 -4.32 -18.47
C VAL A 28 -32.32 -5.48 -17.57
N ARG A 29 -33.61 -5.60 -17.29
CA ARG A 29 -34.21 -6.71 -16.54
C ARG A 29 -33.98 -8.02 -17.30
N HIS A 30 -33.73 -9.06 -16.50
CA HIS A 30 -33.56 -10.47 -16.85
C HIS A 30 -32.15 -10.92 -17.24
N ARG A 31 -31.66 -11.84 -16.39
CA ARG A 31 -30.71 -12.93 -16.66
C ARG A 31 -29.62 -12.58 -17.67
N THR A 32 -28.46 -12.16 -17.17
CA THR A 32 -27.08 -12.46 -17.64
C THR A 32 -26.14 -11.34 -17.17
N THR A 33 -25.77 -11.32 -15.88
CA THR A 33 -24.76 -10.37 -15.35
C THR A 33 -23.35 -10.97 -15.42
N ILE A 34 -22.97 -11.56 -16.57
CA ILE A 34 -21.64 -12.18 -16.75
C ILE A 34 -20.79 -11.47 -17.81
N PHE A 35 -21.34 -10.61 -18.67
CA PHE A 35 -20.56 -9.97 -19.74
C PHE A 35 -20.67 -8.45 -19.74
N ALA A 36 -20.03 -7.80 -18.76
CA ALA A 36 -19.61 -6.40 -18.86
C ALA A 36 -18.29 -6.10 -18.14
N TYR A 37 -17.58 -7.12 -17.65
CA TYR A 37 -16.34 -6.97 -16.89
C TYR A 37 -15.05 -7.14 -17.71
N SER A 38 -15.15 -7.41 -19.02
CA SER A 38 -13.97 -7.52 -19.90
C SER A 38 -13.39 -6.17 -20.36
N GLY A 39 -14.08 -5.06 -20.12
CA GLY A 39 -13.65 -3.71 -20.54
C GLY A 39 -13.32 -2.73 -19.42
N LEU A 40 -13.64 -3.04 -18.16
CA LEU A 40 -13.37 -2.19 -16.98
C LEU A 40 -11.93 -2.39 -16.46
N ARG A 41 -10.94 -2.16 -17.32
CA ARG A 41 -9.59 -1.71 -16.88
C ARG A 41 -9.67 -0.21 -16.52
N ALA A 42 -10.56 0.16 -15.61
CA ALA A 42 -10.68 1.55 -15.18
C ALA A 42 -9.71 1.82 -14.02
N PHE A 43 -8.71 2.64 -14.30
CA PHE A 43 -7.71 3.15 -13.36
C PHE A 43 -8.37 4.00 -12.27
N LEU A 44 -8.78 3.39 -11.15
CA LEU A 44 -9.11 4.15 -9.94
C LEU A 44 -7.81 4.56 -9.24
N SER A 45 -7.60 5.87 -9.05
CA SER A 45 -6.48 6.37 -8.24
C SER A 45 -6.67 6.03 -6.76
N GLU A 46 -5.58 5.99 -5.97
CA GLU A 46 -5.65 5.78 -4.51
C GLU A 46 -6.60 6.73 -3.81
N SER A 47 -6.54 8.00 -4.22
CA SER A 47 -7.42 9.05 -3.72
C SER A 47 -8.89 8.78 -4.03
N THR A 48 -9.19 8.10 -5.13
CA THR A 48 -10.55 7.69 -5.48
C THR A 48 -11.00 6.50 -4.65
N LEU A 49 -10.14 5.50 -4.44
CA LEU A 49 -10.43 4.37 -3.54
C LEU A 49 -10.72 4.86 -2.11
N LEU A 50 -9.88 5.77 -1.59
CA LEU A 50 -10.04 6.31 -0.24
C LEU A 50 -11.31 7.15 -0.11
N ARG A 51 -11.64 7.98 -1.11
CA ARG A 51 -12.92 8.72 -1.15
C ARG A 51 -14.13 7.78 -1.21
N LEU A 52 -14.06 6.70 -1.97
CA LEU A 52 -15.13 5.71 -2.01
C LEU A 52 -15.32 5.08 -0.64
N CYS A 53 -14.24 4.60 -0.01
CA CYS A 53 -14.29 4.05 1.34
C CYS A 53 -14.91 5.04 2.34
N SER A 54 -14.50 6.30 2.33
CA SER A 54 -15.02 7.30 3.29
C SER A 54 -16.49 7.68 3.05
N GLN A 55 -17.01 7.53 1.83
CA GLN A 55 -18.37 7.97 1.45
C GLN A 55 -19.43 6.86 1.39
N LEU A 56 -19.05 5.57 1.39
CA LEU A 56 -20.01 4.46 1.25
C LEU A 56 -21.02 4.39 2.41
N PRO A 57 -22.34 4.42 2.14
CA PRO A 57 -23.37 4.43 3.17
C PRO A 57 -23.45 3.14 3.99
N TYR A 58 -23.94 3.28 5.22
CA TYR A 58 -23.93 2.28 6.30
C TYR A 58 -24.83 1.05 6.07
N SER A 59 -25.84 1.17 5.21
CA SER A 59 -27.05 0.32 5.25
C SER A 59 -27.10 -0.79 4.21
N THR A 60 -26.04 -1.04 3.45
CA THR A 60 -26.22 -1.77 2.18
C THR A 60 -25.32 -2.99 2.01
N THR A 61 -25.95 -4.10 1.63
CA THR A 61 -25.52 -5.14 0.68
C THR A 61 -24.33 -4.69 -0.22
N TYR A 62 -24.37 -3.46 -0.75
CA TYR A 62 -23.32 -2.91 -1.61
C TYR A 62 -21.97 -2.63 -0.93
N VAL A 63 -21.85 -2.62 0.40
CA VAL A 63 -20.52 -2.47 1.06
C VAL A 63 -19.65 -3.65 0.69
N ILE A 64 -20.16 -4.88 0.81
CA ILE A 64 -19.43 -6.09 0.39
C ILE A 64 -19.09 -6.00 -1.10
N PHE A 65 -20.01 -5.50 -1.93
CA PHE A 65 -19.78 -5.33 -3.36
C PHE A 65 -18.68 -4.34 -3.71
N VAL A 66 -18.77 -3.12 -3.20
CA VAL A 66 -17.77 -2.08 -3.49
C VAL A 66 -16.44 -2.48 -2.88
N VAL A 67 -16.43 -2.96 -1.63
CA VAL A 67 -15.21 -3.41 -0.95
C VAL A 67 -14.54 -4.59 -1.66
N ARG A 68 -15.30 -5.56 -2.19
CA ARG A 68 -14.76 -6.65 -3.03
C ARG A 68 -14.33 -6.18 -4.42
N LEU A 69 -15.02 -5.23 -5.03
CA LEU A 69 -14.61 -4.62 -6.29
C LEU A 69 -13.26 -3.89 -6.12
N LEU A 70 -13.10 -3.13 -5.04
CA LEU A 70 -11.87 -2.46 -4.65
C LEU A 70 -10.73 -3.48 -4.43
N ALA A 71 -11.02 -4.64 -3.82
CA ALA A 71 -10.02 -5.69 -3.54
C ALA A 71 -9.68 -6.60 -4.74
N ARG A 72 -10.63 -6.87 -5.66
CA ARG A 72 -10.43 -7.70 -6.88
C ARG A 72 -9.93 -6.88 -8.06
N SER A 73 -10.12 -5.58 -8.04
CA SER A 73 -9.50 -4.72 -9.02
C SER A 73 -7.99 -4.88 -8.85
N ASN A 74 -7.32 -5.44 -9.87
CA ASN A 74 -5.87 -5.30 -10.07
C ASN A 74 -5.44 -3.83 -10.23
N VAL A 75 -6.34 -2.90 -9.95
CA VAL A 75 -6.17 -1.49 -9.67
C VAL A 75 -5.57 -1.37 -8.25
N ILE A 76 -4.49 -2.12 -8.03
CA ILE A 76 -3.51 -1.73 -7.03
C ILE A 76 -2.99 -0.39 -7.54
N PRO A 77 -2.98 0.64 -6.71
CA PRO A 77 -2.43 1.90 -7.13
C PRO A 77 -1.01 1.73 -7.64
N THR A 78 -0.72 2.36 -8.78
CA THR A 78 0.55 2.23 -9.48
C THR A 78 1.76 2.51 -8.57
N LEU A 79 1.58 3.28 -7.48
CA LEU A 79 2.61 3.64 -6.53
C LEU A 79 2.38 3.17 -5.07
N GLY A 80 1.16 2.83 -4.64
CA GLY A 80 0.92 2.36 -3.26
C GLY A 80 1.16 3.38 -2.15
N LEU A 81 1.16 4.69 -2.42
CA LEU A 81 1.48 5.73 -1.44
C LEU A 81 0.46 5.81 -0.29
N LEU A 82 -0.79 5.40 -0.52
CA LEU A 82 -1.83 5.37 0.51
C LEU A 82 -1.93 4.02 1.23
N THR A 83 -0.93 3.15 1.06
CA THR A 83 -0.93 1.81 1.65
C THR A 83 -1.30 1.80 3.14
N PRO A 84 -0.69 2.59 4.03
CA PRO A 84 -1.04 2.61 5.46
C PRO A 84 -2.51 2.89 5.74
N PHE A 85 -3.12 3.84 5.03
CA PHE A 85 -4.51 4.23 5.26
C PHE A 85 -5.49 3.15 4.79
N LEU A 86 -5.09 2.33 3.81
CA LEU A 86 -5.93 1.27 3.26
C LEU A 86 -5.70 -0.10 3.93
N THR A 87 -4.67 -0.26 4.75
CA THR A 87 -4.32 -1.55 5.36
C THR A 87 -5.46 -2.10 6.21
N ASN A 88 -6.04 -1.29 7.09
CA ASN A 88 -7.14 -1.75 7.96
C ASN A 88 -8.43 -2.03 7.19
N VAL A 89 -8.67 -1.32 6.08
CA VAL A 89 -9.77 -1.64 5.16
C VAL A 89 -9.53 -3.01 4.52
N LYS A 90 -8.33 -3.28 3.98
CA LYS A 90 -7.97 -4.57 3.38
C LYS A 90 -8.16 -5.72 4.37
N ILE A 91 -7.68 -5.55 5.59
CA ILE A 91 -7.84 -6.49 6.71
C ILE A 91 -9.33 -6.77 6.96
N PHE A 92 -10.16 -5.73 7.07
CA PHE A 92 -11.61 -5.89 7.24
C PHE A 92 -12.26 -6.65 6.08
N VAL A 93 -11.88 -6.35 4.83
CA VAL A 93 -12.37 -7.10 3.65
C VAL A 93 -12.08 -8.59 3.77
N GLN A 94 -10.85 -8.92 4.18
CA GLN A 94 -10.43 -10.29 4.36
C GLN A 94 -11.23 -10.98 5.46
N ASP A 95 -11.56 -10.29 6.55
CA ASP A 95 -12.40 -10.86 7.62
C ASP A 95 -13.81 -11.19 7.11
N LEU A 96 -14.40 -10.30 6.30
CA LEU A 96 -15.69 -10.58 5.65
C LEU A 96 -15.62 -11.76 4.67
N TRP A 97 -14.47 -11.99 4.02
CA TRP A 97 -14.28 -13.17 3.17
C TRP A 97 -14.18 -14.46 3.97
N ALA A 98 -13.55 -14.41 5.14
CA ALA A 98 -13.47 -15.56 6.05
C ALA A 98 -14.86 -16.01 6.51
N LYS A 99 -15.80 -15.05 6.66
CA LYS A 99 -17.20 -15.29 7.01
C LYS A 99 -18.05 -15.89 5.86
N GLN A 100 -17.49 -16.03 4.66
CA GLN A 100 -18.17 -16.58 3.47
C GLN A 100 -19.49 -15.88 3.09
N LEU A 101 -19.62 -14.60 3.39
CA LEU A 101 -20.82 -13.82 3.08
C LEU A 101 -21.03 -13.72 1.54
N ALA A 102 -22.27 -13.86 1.09
CA ALA A 102 -22.69 -13.51 -0.26
C ALA A 102 -22.55 -11.99 -0.49
N TRP A 103 -22.71 -11.55 -1.73
CA TRP A 103 -22.57 -10.14 -2.09
C TRP A 103 -23.74 -9.28 -1.58
N ASP A 104 -24.84 -9.93 -1.25
CA ASP A 104 -26.09 -9.36 -0.81
C ASP A 104 -26.40 -9.57 0.67
N ASP A 105 -25.62 -10.40 1.35
CA ASP A 105 -25.76 -10.65 2.77
C ASP A 105 -25.58 -9.37 3.59
N PRO A 106 -26.44 -9.14 4.59
CA PRO A 106 -26.26 -8.04 5.51
C PRO A 106 -25.02 -8.29 6.39
N LEU A 107 -24.24 -7.22 6.63
CA LEU A 107 -23.20 -7.24 7.67
C LEU A 107 -23.83 -7.47 9.05
N ASP A 108 -23.13 -8.13 9.96
CA ASP A 108 -23.57 -8.20 11.35
C ASP A 108 -23.39 -6.85 12.09
N ALA A 109 -23.88 -6.73 13.32
CA ALA A 109 -23.79 -5.47 14.07
C ALA A 109 -22.33 -5.05 14.34
N SER A 110 -21.45 -6.03 14.61
CA SER A 110 -20.03 -5.79 14.89
C SER A 110 -19.27 -5.32 13.64
N ASP A 111 -19.55 -5.91 12.48
CA ASP A 111 -18.96 -5.54 11.21
C ASP A 111 -19.42 -4.14 10.76
N ARG A 112 -20.70 -3.81 10.97
CA ARG A 112 -21.21 -2.46 10.71
C ARG A 112 -20.52 -1.41 11.57
N GLN A 113 -20.36 -1.70 12.86
CA GLN A 113 -19.65 -0.82 13.77
C GLN A 113 -18.18 -0.65 13.33
N ARG A 114 -17.49 -1.75 13.04
CA ARG A 114 -16.09 -1.71 12.60
C ARG A 114 -15.93 -0.94 11.29
N TRP A 115 -16.83 -1.14 10.33
CA TRP A 115 -16.85 -0.37 9.09
C TRP A 115 -17.07 1.12 9.36
N SER A 116 -17.95 1.47 10.30
CA SER A 116 -18.17 2.86 10.71
C SER A 116 -16.90 3.50 11.26
N GLU A 117 -16.19 2.82 12.16
CA GLU A 117 -14.91 3.29 12.72
C GLU A 117 -13.86 3.54 11.63
N LEU A 118 -13.67 2.58 10.72
CA LEU A 118 -12.74 2.72 9.60
C LEU A 118 -13.10 3.89 8.69
N ARG A 119 -14.38 4.14 8.46
CA ARG A 119 -14.82 5.31 7.71
C ARG A 119 -14.44 6.61 8.41
N GLU A 120 -14.66 6.71 9.72
CA GLU A 120 -14.25 7.89 10.50
C GLU A 120 -12.74 8.11 10.47
N GLU A 121 -11.93 7.05 10.50
CA GLU A 121 -10.46 7.11 10.34
C GLU A 121 -10.04 7.64 8.95
N LEU A 122 -10.89 7.50 7.93
CA LEU A 122 -10.60 7.85 6.53
C LEU A 122 -11.23 9.18 6.06
N LYS A 123 -11.91 9.92 6.93
CA LYS A 123 -12.64 11.14 6.57
C LYS A 123 -11.75 12.36 6.34
N SER A 124 -10.59 12.43 7.00
CA SER A 124 -9.73 13.60 6.94
C SER A 124 -9.05 13.74 5.58
N PRO A 125 -8.87 14.97 5.07
CA PRO A 125 -8.21 15.19 3.79
C PRO A 125 -6.72 14.80 3.88
N LEU A 126 -6.26 14.08 2.87
CA LEU A 126 -4.84 13.74 2.70
C LEU A 126 -4.01 14.97 2.31
N PRO A 127 -2.70 14.97 2.61
CA PRO A 127 -1.81 16.01 2.13
C PRO A 127 -1.70 16.00 0.61
N THR A 128 -1.33 17.15 0.05
CA THR A 128 -0.95 17.23 -1.36
C THR A 128 0.34 16.46 -1.58
N ILE A 129 0.25 15.35 -2.31
CA ILE A 129 1.41 14.52 -2.66
C ILE A 129 2.08 15.12 -3.90
N PRO A 130 3.34 15.57 -3.83
CA PRO A 130 4.05 16.07 -4.99
C PRO A 130 4.22 14.98 -6.05
N ARG A 131 3.81 15.25 -7.29
CA ARG A 131 3.99 14.33 -8.42
C ARG A 131 5.46 14.14 -8.81
N LEU A 132 6.28 15.17 -8.57
CA LEU A 132 7.70 15.16 -8.88
C LEU A 132 8.50 14.71 -7.65
N VAL A 133 9.03 13.49 -7.72
CA VAL A 133 9.88 12.91 -6.67
C VAL A 133 11.33 13.40 -6.80
N VAL A 134 11.78 13.67 -8.03
CA VAL A 134 13.18 14.02 -8.36
C VAL A 134 13.29 15.50 -8.74
N SER A 135 14.14 16.26 -8.06
CA SER A 135 14.49 17.61 -8.52
C SER A 135 15.30 17.49 -9.83
N ARG A 136 14.95 18.27 -10.87
CA ARG A 136 15.70 18.28 -12.15
C ARG A 136 17.20 18.57 -12.02
N LYS A 137 17.64 19.12 -10.88
CA LYS A 137 19.06 19.37 -10.57
C LYS A 137 19.77 18.15 -9.96
N ALA A 138 19.04 17.14 -9.48
CA ALA A 138 19.58 15.94 -8.87
C ALA A 138 20.09 14.91 -9.90
N THR A 139 19.84 15.13 -11.20
CA THR A 139 20.29 14.22 -12.27
C THR A 139 21.81 14.14 -12.41
N SER A 140 22.56 15.09 -11.83
CA SER A 140 24.02 15.12 -11.85
C SER A 140 24.67 14.40 -10.66
N ASP A 141 23.92 14.18 -9.56
CA ASP A 141 24.42 13.60 -8.32
C ASP A 141 23.89 12.16 -8.16
N SER A 142 24.73 11.25 -7.65
CA SER A 142 24.33 9.84 -7.44
C SER A 142 23.19 9.74 -6.43
N SER A 143 22.04 9.22 -6.86
CA SER A 143 20.88 9.02 -5.98
C SER A 143 20.95 7.68 -5.25
N GLU A 144 20.29 7.58 -4.10
CA GLU A 144 20.22 6.34 -3.33
C GLU A 144 18.76 5.93 -3.11
N LEU A 145 18.53 4.63 -2.99
CA LEU A 145 17.21 4.07 -2.74
C LEU A 145 17.19 3.35 -1.38
N CYS A 146 16.37 3.81 -0.45
CA CYS A 146 16.18 3.17 0.84
C CYS A 146 14.83 2.46 0.87
N VAL A 147 14.81 1.17 1.18
CA VAL A 147 13.59 0.37 1.22
C VAL A 147 13.43 -0.28 2.58
N PHE A 148 12.30 -0.04 3.24
CA PHE A 148 11.95 -0.64 4.52
C PHE A 148 11.01 -1.80 4.28
N GLY A 149 11.22 -2.91 4.98
CA GLY A 149 10.32 -4.05 5.00
C GLY A 149 9.87 -4.36 6.43
N ASP A 150 8.59 -4.66 6.59
CA ASP A 150 8.01 -5.08 7.86
C ASP A 150 6.95 -6.17 7.65
N ALA A 151 6.74 -6.99 8.69
CA ALA A 151 5.71 -8.00 8.72
C ALA A 151 5.01 -8.09 10.07
N SER A 152 3.68 -7.96 10.03
CA SER A 152 2.79 -8.37 11.10
C SER A 152 2.22 -9.78 10.84
N LYS A 153 1.41 -10.25 11.79
CA LYS A 153 0.68 -11.53 11.67
C LYS A 153 -0.20 -11.59 10.41
N ARG A 154 -0.81 -10.46 10.05
CA ARG A 154 -1.81 -10.39 8.97
C ARG A 154 -1.29 -9.80 7.67
N VAL A 155 -0.25 -8.97 7.75
CA VAL A 155 0.20 -8.15 6.62
C VAL A 155 1.71 -8.12 6.61
N TYR A 156 2.33 -8.25 5.44
CA TYR A 156 3.70 -7.81 5.24
C TYR A 156 3.72 -6.72 4.19
N ALA A 157 4.59 -5.74 4.38
CA ALA A 157 4.63 -4.54 3.57
C ALA A 157 6.05 -4.01 3.40
N CYS A 158 6.22 -3.15 2.42
CA CYS A 158 7.45 -2.43 2.19
C CYS A 158 7.18 -1.03 1.62
N CYS A 159 8.12 -0.11 1.83
CA CYS A 159 8.09 1.23 1.28
C CYS A 159 9.50 1.66 0.84
N ALA A 160 9.57 2.37 -0.28
CA ALA A 160 10.80 2.80 -0.94
C ALA A 160 10.87 4.33 -0.98
N TYR A 161 11.98 4.86 -0.48
CA TYR A 161 12.31 6.27 -0.44
C TYR A 161 13.51 6.55 -1.34
N LEU A 162 13.37 7.56 -2.20
CA LEU A 162 14.48 8.06 -2.99
C LEU A 162 15.17 9.18 -2.23
N LEU A 163 16.46 9.01 -2.03
CA LEU A 163 17.34 9.99 -1.40
C LEU A 163 18.14 10.69 -2.50
N CYS A 164 17.99 12.01 -2.54
CA CYS A 164 18.81 12.88 -3.37
C CYS A 164 19.72 13.67 -2.43
N ARG A 165 21.03 13.42 -2.51
CA ARG A 165 22.03 14.24 -1.83
C ARG A 165 22.58 15.26 -2.82
N SER A 166 22.58 16.52 -2.43
CA SER A 166 23.24 17.59 -3.15
C SER A 166 24.08 18.41 -2.18
N GLN A 167 25.07 19.15 -2.69
CA GLN A 167 25.98 19.96 -1.87
C GLN A 167 25.27 20.95 -0.94
N SER A 168 24.07 21.42 -1.33
CA SER A 168 23.29 22.41 -0.57
C SER A 168 22.16 21.80 0.27
N ALA A 169 21.64 20.62 -0.09
CA ALA A 169 20.54 20.00 0.63
C ALA A 169 20.39 18.51 0.30
N SER A 170 20.09 17.71 1.33
CA SER A 170 19.62 16.33 1.20
C SER A 170 18.09 16.29 1.28
N SER A 171 17.46 15.47 0.45
CA SER A 171 16.01 15.22 0.54
C SER A 171 15.68 13.76 0.36
N SER A 172 14.64 13.31 1.05
CA SER A 172 14.09 11.96 0.96
C SER A 172 12.59 12.05 0.66
N ARG A 173 12.11 11.23 -0.28
CA ARG A 173 10.70 11.17 -0.68
C ARG A 173 10.23 9.75 -0.91
N LEU A 174 9.04 9.44 -0.42
CA LEU A 174 8.36 8.18 -0.74
C LEU A 174 8.09 8.09 -2.24
N VAL A 175 8.55 7.02 -2.87
CA VAL A 175 8.36 6.76 -4.31
C VAL A 175 7.30 5.71 -4.54
N MET A 176 7.36 4.65 -3.74
CA MET A 176 6.46 3.52 -3.89
C MET A 176 6.33 2.76 -2.58
N ALA A 177 5.17 2.18 -2.33
CA ALA A 177 4.99 1.21 -1.28
C ALA A 177 4.12 0.05 -1.76
N LYS A 178 4.18 -1.08 -1.06
CA LYS A 178 3.42 -2.27 -1.37
C LYS A 178 3.09 -3.03 -0.11
N SER A 179 1.85 -3.48 0.03
CA SER A 179 1.43 -4.39 1.09
C SER A 179 0.73 -5.62 0.53
N HIS A 180 0.88 -6.72 1.26
CA HIS A 180 0.25 -8.01 1.00
C HIS A 180 -0.42 -8.52 2.26
N LEU A 181 -1.66 -8.97 2.13
CA LEU A 181 -2.33 -9.71 3.19
C LEU A 181 -1.85 -11.15 3.18
N ASN A 182 -1.56 -11.70 4.35
CA ASN A 182 -1.28 -13.12 4.52
C ASN A 182 -2.56 -13.92 4.26
N ASP A 183 -2.41 -15.06 3.58
CA ASP A 183 -3.50 -16.02 3.43
C ASP A 183 -3.97 -16.52 4.80
N PHE A 184 -5.16 -17.11 4.87
CA PHE A 184 -5.66 -17.75 6.09
C PHE A 184 -4.80 -18.94 6.55
N LYS A 185 -3.89 -19.43 5.70
CA LYS A 185 -2.91 -20.45 6.08
C LYS A 185 -1.82 -19.80 6.93
N PRO A 186 -1.62 -20.26 8.18
CA PRO A 186 -0.66 -19.64 9.07
C PRO A 186 0.77 -19.81 8.55
N ILE A 187 1.44 -18.70 8.30
CA ILE A 187 2.90 -18.64 8.19
C ILE A 187 3.47 -18.14 9.52
N THR A 188 4.68 -18.59 9.86
CA THR A 188 5.36 -18.10 11.06
C THR A 188 5.79 -16.65 10.86
N ILE A 189 5.86 -15.87 11.94
CA ILE A 189 6.31 -14.46 11.91
C ILE A 189 7.67 -14.34 11.19
N PRO A 190 8.70 -15.16 11.50
CA PRO A 190 9.97 -15.10 10.77
C PRO A 190 9.86 -15.32 9.25
N ARG A 191 8.96 -16.20 8.80
CA ARG A 191 8.72 -16.41 7.37
C ARG A 191 8.03 -15.20 6.74
N SER A 192 7.12 -14.55 7.45
CA SER A 192 6.46 -13.31 7.04
C SER A 192 7.49 -12.17 6.91
N GLU A 193 8.39 -12.03 7.88
CA GLU A 193 9.48 -11.05 7.87
C GLU A 193 10.43 -11.29 6.68
N LEU A 194 10.78 -12.54 6.38
CA LEU A 194 11.57 -12.87 5.18
C LEU A 194 10.82 -12.52 3.88
N LEU A 195 9.49 -12.69 3.85
CA LEU A 195 8.66 -12.27 2.72
C LEU A 195 8.63 -10.74 2.58
N ALA A 196 8.60 -10.00 3.69
CA ALA A 196 8.72 -8.54 3.69
C ALA A 196 10.03 -8.10 3.01
N VAL A 197 11.17 -8.67 3.42
CA VAL A 197 12.46 -8.36 2.78
C VAL A 197 12.47 -8.75 1.30
N HIS A 198 11.87 -9.89 0.96
CA HIS A 198 11.76 -10.31 -0.44
C HIS A 198 10.95 -9.34 -1.30
N ILE A 199 9.81 -8.82 -0.81
CA ILE A 199 9.07 -7.80 -1.56
C ILE A 199 9.81 -6.47 -1.59
N SER A 200 10.59 -6.12 -0.55
CA SER A 200 11.42 -4.91 -0.54
C SER A 200 12.45 -4.92 -1.67
N VAL A 201 13.19 -6.02 -1.86
CA VAL A 201 14.18 -6.10 -2.96
C VAL A 201 13.52 -6.13 -4.34
N ARG A 202 12.33 -6.74 -4.47
CA ARG A 202 11.55 -6.69 -5.72
C ARG A 202 11.03 -5.29 -6.02
N LEU A 203 10.59 -4.57 -4.99
CA LEU A 203 10.16 -3.18 -5.11
C LEU A 203 11.34 -2.30 -5.55
N ALA A 204 12.50 -2.47 -4.92
CA ALA A 204 13.73 -1.79 -5.32
C ALA A 204 14.05 -2.04 -6.79
N GLN A 205 14.01 -3.31 -7.23
CA GLN A 205 14.33 -3.68 -8.60
C GLN A 205 13.35 -3.04 -9.59
N TYR A 206 12.07 -3.02 -9.26
CA TYR A 206 11.06 -2.33 -10.07
C TYR A 206 11.37 -0.83 -10.17
N VAL A 207 11.59 -0.16 -9.04
CA VAL A 207 11.89 1.29 -9.02
C VAL A 207 13.15 1.60 -9.83
N VAL A 208 14.23 0.84 -9.65
CA VAL A 208 15.50 1.00 -10.37
C VAL A 208 15.37 0.73 -11.88
N ASN A 209 14.37 -0.04 -12.31
CA ASN A 209 14.09 -0.28 -13.73
C ASN A 209 13.17 0.78 -14.34
N GLN A 210 12.37 1.48 -13.54
CA GLN A 210 11.38 2.45 -14.01
C GLN A 210 11.87 3.89 -13.92
N LEU A 211 12.78 4.20 -13.01
CA LEU A 211 13.35 5.53 -12.89
C LEU A 211 14.52 5.70 -13.85
N ASP A 212 14.44 6.74 -14.68
CA ASP A 212 15.52 7.16 -15.58
C ASP A 212 16.51 8.09 -14.85
N ILE A 213 17.07 7.60 -13.73
CA ILE A 213 18.06 8.29 -12.92
C ILE A 213 19.14 7.31 -12.48
N ASN A 214 20.35 7.83 -12.22
CA ASN A 214 21.44 7.01 -11.73
C ASN A 214 21.29 6.73 -10.22
N ILE A 215 20.95 5.49 -9.88
CA ILE A 215 20.91 4.99 -8.50
C ILE A 215 22.22 4.25 -8.20
N SER A 216 23.05 4.80 -7.32
CA SER A 216 24.35 4.20 -6.97
C SER A 216 24.25 3.13 -5.88
N SER A 217 23.27 3.27 -4.98
CA SER A 217 23.12 2.39 -3.83
C SER A 217 21.65 2.08 -3.51
N VAL A 218 21.42 0.84 -3.04
CA VAL A 218 20.15 0.35 -2.50
C VAL A 218 20.39 -0.12 -1.06
N TYR A 219 19.70 0.49 -0.11
CA TYR A 219 19.70 0.10 1.29
C TYR A 219 18.38 -0.57 1.65
N VAL A 220 18.44 -1.77 2.21
CA VAL A 220 17.25 -2.54 2.61
C VAL A 220 17.24 -2.65 4.12
N PHE A 221 16.20 -2.10 4.75
CA PHE A 221 16.03 -2.08 6.19
C PHE A 221 14.98 -3.10 6.64
N SER A 222 15.27 -3.82 7.73
CA SER A 222 14.32 -4.69 8.42
C SER A 222 14.65 -4.72 9.91
N ASP A 223 13.63 -4.82 10.75
CA ASP A 223 13.76 -5.04 12.19
C ASP A 223 13.85 -6.54 12.57
N SER A 224 13.76 -7.45 11.59
CA SER A 224 13.93 -8.88 11.83
C SER A 224 15.39 -9.32 11.73
N GLN A 225 16.03 -9.48 12.88
CA GLN A 225 17.36 -10.08 12.96
C GLN A 225 17.38 -11.52 12.41
N ILE A 226 16.29 -12.26 12.53
CA ILE A 226 16.18 -13.63 12.00
C ILE A 226 16.19 -13.62 10.47
N ALA A 227 15.39 -12.75 9.84
CA ALA A 227 15.37 -12.63 8.39
C ALA A 227 16.74 -12.16 7.85
N LEU A 228 17.36 -11.17 8.50
CA LEU A 228 18.71 -10.70 8.16
C LEU A 228 19.74 -11.82 8.31
N HIS A 229 19.71 -12.58 9.41
CA HIS A 229 20.60 -13.73 9.62
C HIS A 229 20.47 -14.75 8.47
N TRP A 230 19.25 -15.10 8.05
CA TRP A 230 19.06 -16.03 6.93
C TRP A 230 19.62 -15.53 5.62
N ILE A 231 19.55 -14.22 5.35
CA ILE A 231 20.08 -13.62 4.12
C ILE A 231 21.62 -13.68 4.11
N HIS A 232 22.25 -13.38 5.24
CA HIS A 232 23.72 -13.36 5.36
C HIS A 232 24.35 -14.74 5.57
N SER A 233 23.58 -15.71 6.04
CA SER A 233 24.10 -17.06 6.29
C SER A 233 24.44 -17.81 4.99
N SER A 234 25.43 -18.69 5.11
CA SER A 234 25.80 -19.71 4.11
C SER A 234 25.20 -21.09 4.42
N ARG A 235 24.46 -21.24 5.52
CA ARG A 235 23.86 -22.52 5.94
C ARG A 235 22.74 -22.94 4.99
N GLN A 236 22.54 -24.26 4.89
CA GLN A 236 21.36 -24.79 4.21
C GLN A 236 20.13 -24.66 5.11
N PHE A 237 19.05 -24.12 4.54
CA PHE A 237 17.76 -23.97 5.22
C PHE A 237 16.71 -24.91 4.64
N LYS A 238 15.58 -25.03 5.35
CA LYS A 238 14.38 -25.69 4.80
C LYS A 238 13.94 -24.98 3.51
N THR A 239 13.35 -25.75 2.60
CA THR A 239 12.99 -25.35 1.22
C THR A 239 12.37 -23.96 1.10
N PHE A 240 11.40 -23.61 1.96
CA PHE A 240 10.77 -22.28 1.92
C PHE A 240 11.77 -21.14 2.10
N VAL A 241 12.57 -21.20 3.17
CA VAL A 241 13.55 -20.16 3.49
C VAL A 241 14.66 -20.16 2.44
N GLN A 242 15.14 -21.35 2.05
CA GLN A 242 16.18 -21.50 1.04
C GLN A 242 15.78 -20.85 -0.30
N ASN A 243 14.56 -21.12 -0.78
CA ASN A 243 14.07 -20.58 -2.04
C ASN A 243 13.88 -19.06 -1.98
N ARG A 244 13.43 -18.52 -0.85
CA ARG A 244 13.26 -17.07 -0.66
C ARG A 244 14.60 -16.34 -0.55
N VAL A 245 15.55 -16.88 0.19
CA VAL A 245 16.92 -16.34 0.26
C VAL A 245 17.59 -16.38 -1.11
N LYS A 246 17.42 -17.47 -1.88
CA LYS A 246 17.95 -17.55 -3.25
C LYS A 246 17.38 -16.44 -4.13
N ALA A 247 16.05 -16.26 -4.15
CA ALA A 247 15.40 -15.21 -4.93
C ALA A 247 15.89 -13.79 -4.54
N ILE A 248 16.09 -13.54 -3.24
CA ILE A 248 16.68 -12.27 -2.76
C ILE A 248 18.10 -12.09 -3.31
N LYS A 249 18.95 -13.12 -3.19
CA LYS A 249 20.35 -13.08 -3.66
C LYS A 249 20.45 -12.90 -5.18
N ASP A 250 19.55 -13.51 -5.96
CA ASP A 250 19.50 -13.36 -7.42
C ASP A 250 19.22 -11.91 -7.83
N ILE A 251 18.28 -11.23 -7.13
CA ILE A 251 18.00 -9.80 -7.36
C ILE A 251 19.20 -8.94 -6.96
N VAL A 252 19.83 -9.21 -5.82
CA VAL A 252 21.04 -8.49 -5.38
C VAL A 252 22.18 -8.66 -6.39
N ALA A 253 22.33 -9.83 -7.00
CA ALA A 253 23.31 -10.05 -8.06
C ALA A 253 23.02 -9.18 -9.29
N SER A 254 21.74 -9.01 -9.66
CA SER A 254 21.36 -8.11 -10.76
C SER A 254 21.70 -6.63 -10.49
N PHE A 255 21.62 -6.19 -9.23
CA PHE A 255 22.08 -4.84 -8.85
C PHE A 255 23.59 -4.69 -9.00
N ARG A 256 24.37 -5.70 -8.59
CA ARG A 256 25.84 -5.69 -8.74
C ARG A 256 26.27 -5.61 -10.20
N GLN A 257 25.59 -6.31 -11.10
CA GLN A 257 25.85 -6.24 -12.55
C GLN A 257 25.64 -4.83 -13.12
N ARG A 258 24.84 -4.00 -12.46
CA ARG A 258 24.60 -2.59 -12.81
C ARG A 258 25.46 -1.61 -12.01
N ASN A 259 26.48 -2.08 -11.30
CA ASN A 259 27.33 -1.30 -10.38
C ASN A 259 26.54 -0.61 -9.26
N ILE A 260 25.43 -1.21 -8.81
CA ILE A 260 24.61 -0.69 -7.71
C ILE A 260 25.00 -1.42 -6.42
N THR A 261 25.52 -0.67 -5.44
CA THR A 261 25.87 -1.24 -4.13
C THR A 261 24.60 -1.58 -3.37
N THR A 262 24.47 -2.80 -2.85
CA THR A 262 23.30 -3.20 -2.05
C THR A 262 23.73 -3.59 -0.64
N LYS A 263 23.10 -3.01 0.38
CA LYS A 263 23.34 -3.32 1.79
C LYS A 263 22.04 -3.61 2.52
N PHE A 264 22.09 -4.57 3.45
CA PHE A 264 20.99 -4.89 4.35
C PHE A 264 21.33 -4.35 5.74
N HIS A 265 20.38 -3.67 6.37
CA HIS A 265 20.55 -3.02 7.65
C HIS A 265 19.45 -3.43 8.62
N TYR A 266 19.85 -3.61 9.88
CA TYR A 266 18.91 -3.64 10.97
C TYR A 266 18.40 -2.22 11.23
N VAL A 267 17.11 -2.09 11.50
CA VAL A 267 16.48 -0.87 12.01
C VAL A 267 15.65 -1.24 13.23
N ALA A 268 15.60 -0.40 14.25
CA ALA A 268 14.72 -0.66 15.38
C ALA A 268 13.25 -0.51 14.94
N SER A 269 12.34 -1.31 15.51
CA SER A 269 10.94 -1.34 15.06
C SER A 269 10.25 0.02 15.11
N GLN A 270 10.59 0.89 16.07
CA GLN A 270 10.04 2.25 16.15
C GLN A 270 10.48 3.17 14.99
N ASP A 271 11.60 2.86 14.35
CA ASP A 271 12.17 3.62 13.24
C ASP A 271 11.86 2.95 11.87
N ASN A 272 11.18 1.79 11.89
CA ASN A 272 10.83 1.04 10.69
C ASN A 272 9.54 1.59 10.06
N LEU A 273 9.65 2.40 9.01
CA LEU A 273 8.46 3.00 8.39
C LEU A 273 7.51 2.00 7.70
N ALA A 274 7.98 0.80 7.39
CA ALA A 274 7.08 -0.23 6.87
C ALA A 274 6.05 -0.70 7.92
N ASP A 275 6.30 -0.45 9.22
CA ASP A 275 5.35 -0.70 10.31
C ASP A 275 4.05 0.11 10.14
N CYS A 276 4.14 1.35 9.62
CA CYS A 276 2.95 2.13 9.26
C CYS A 276 2.08 1.38 8.24
N ALA A 277 2.70 0.68 7.29
CA ALA A 277 2.02 -0.05 6.24
C ALA A 277 1.46 -1.41 6.69
N THR A 278 1.98 -2.00 7.77
CA THR A 278 1.48 -3.26 8.33
C THR A 278 0.45 -3.07 9.45
N ARG A 279 0.55 -1.98 10.23
CA ARG A 279 -0.41 -1.60 11.30
C ARG A 279 -1.58 -0.76 10.80
N GLY A 280 -1.31 0.08 9.80
CA GLY A 280 -2.25 1.04 9.26
C GLY A 280 -2.20 2.41 9.96
N LEU A 281 -2.71 3.44 9.29
CA LEU A 281 -2.76 4.82 9.78
C LEU A 281 -4.14 5.43 9.57
N SER A 282 -4.51 6.36 10.46
CA SER A 282 -5.66 7.23 10.28
C SER A 282 -5.30 8.41 9.38
N THR A 283 -6.23 8.84 8.52
CA THR A 283 -6.04 10.05 7.70
C THR A 283 -5.93 11.33 8.54
N LYS A 284 -6.39 11.31 9.80
CA LYS A 284 -6.22 12.42 10.75
C LYS A 284 -4.74 12.71 11.00
N ASP A 285 -3.90 11.68 10.99
CA ASP A 285 -2.47 11.78 11.27
C ASP A 285 -1.64 11.95 9.99
N SER A 286 -2.29 12.08 8.83
CA SER A 286 -1.60 12.08 7.53
C SER A 286 -0.82 13.36 7.25
N GLN A 287 -1.24 14.50 7.80
CA GLN A 287 -0.61 15.80 7.56
C GLN A 287 0.75 15.88 8.27
N GLY A 288 1.82 16.12 7.51
CA GLY A 288 3.17 16.20 8.07
C GLY A 288 3.75 14.87 8.57
N HIS A 289 3.09 13.73 8.31
CA HIS A 289 3.54 12.42 8.80
C HIS A 289 4.88 12.01 8.18
N ILE A 290 5.73 11.36 8.99
CA ILE A 290 7.05 10.84 8.57
C ILE A 290 6.97 9.82 7.42
N TRP A 291 5.80 9.23 7.19
CA TRP A 291 5.53 8.32 6.06
C TRP A 291 5.89 8.94 4.70
N TRP A 292 5.71 10.25 4.52
CA TRP A 292 5.94 10.91 3.24
C TRP A 292 7.42 11.20 2.97
N SER A 293 8.18 11.53 4.01
CA SER A 293 9.56 12.00 3.92
C SER A 293 10.60 10.93 4.28
N GLY A 294 10.24 9.90 5.02
CA GLY A 294 11.23 9.04 5.66
C GLY A 294 11.64 9.54 7.05
N PRO A 295 12.31 8.71 7.86
CA PRO A 295 12.90 9.14 9.12
C PRO A 295 14.12 10.05 8.87
N SER A 296 14.41 10.93 9.82
CA SER A 296 15.45 11.97 9.68
C SER A 296 16.85 11.39 9.46
N PHE A 297 17.14 10.21 10.02
CA PHE A 297 18.46 9.57 9.87
C PHE A 297 18.81 9.24 8.42
N LEU A 298 17.83 9.12 7.52
CA LEU A 298 18.10 8.93 6.08
C LEU A 298 18.84 10.12 5.45
N LEU A 299 18.64 11.32 6.01
CA LEU A 299 19.25 12.55 5.51
C LEU A 299 20.66 12.75 6.05
N SER A 300 20.99 12.08 7.15
CA SER A 300 22.33 12.04 7.72
C SER A 300 23.23 11.13 6.87
N PRO A 301 24.54 11.43 6.77
CA PRO A 301 25.48 10.47 6.18
C PRO A 301 25.46 9.18 7.01
N PRO A 302 25.60 8.00 6.38
CA PRO A 302 25.68 6.74 7.10
C PRO A 302 26.81 6.82 8.14
N SER A 303 26.49 6.65 9.42
CA SER A 303 27.53 6.44 10.44
C SER A 303 28.29 5.18 10.08
N GLN A 304 29.62 5.27 10.02
CA GLN A 304 30.52 4.14 9.73
C GLN A 304 30.30 2.97 10.69
#